data_AF-A0A8T6J6X0-F1
#
_entry.id   AF-A0A8T6J6X0-F1
#
_cell.length_a   1.000
_cell.length_b   1.000
_cell.length_c   1.000
_cell.angle_alpha   90.00
_cell.angle_beta   90.00
_cell.angle_gamma   90.00
#
_symmetry.space_group_name_H-M   'P 1'
#
loop_
_entity.id
_entity.type
_entity.pdbx_description
1 polymer ?
#
loop_
_entity_poly.entity_id
_entity_poly.type
_entity_poly.pdbx_seq_one_letter_code
_entity_poly.pdbx_strand_id
1 'polypeptide(L)'
;MSFVLKIAGAVERAIVRTGEAVAWLTFVMTVVTCLVAVMRYGLSLGWIWLQETITWMHAAVFLLAAGYTLARDEHVRVDIFYREMSPKRQAVVNLSGCALFLLPLSAGLLLGSLEYVQTSWLIQESSREAGGLVYPFPSLLKTLLPVTGAIMTLQALVICTRSVAELLGAPAHAAAPSPGAKASRLRGGRDALPPGEDQRGGGA
;
A
#
# COMPACT_ATOMS: atom_id res chain seq x y z
N MET A 1 13.12 24.08 7.62
CA MET A 1 12.23 23.30 6.73
C MET A 1 12.94 22.17 5.99
N SER A 2 14.09 22.43 5.35
CA SER A 2 14.81 21.43 4.53
C SER A 2 15.22 20.14 5.27
N PHE A 3 15.64 20.24 6.54
CA PHE A 3 16.00 19.07 7.34
C PHE A 3 14.81 18.14 7.62
N VAL A 4 13.65 18.70 8.00
CA VAL A 4 12.42 17.94 8.25
C VAL A 4 11.95 17.23 6.99
N LEU A 5 11.98 17.90 5.84
CA LEU A 5 11.61 17.30 4.55
C LEU A 5 12.57 16.18 4.10
N LYS A 6 13.87 16.30 4.43
CA LYS A 6 14.86 15.23 4.18
C LYS A 6 14.56 13.99 5.03
N ILE A 7 14.23 14.17 6.31
CA ILE A 7 13.81 13.07 7.19
C ILE A 7 12.54 12.42 6.67
N ALA A 8 11.53 13.23 6.32
CA ALA A 8 10.26 12.74 5.78
C ALA A 8 10.48 11.89 4.51
N GLY A 9 11.35 12.33 3.61
CA GLY A 9 11.73 11.54 2.44
C GLY A 9 12.53 10.27 2.77
N ALA A 10 13.33 10.26 3.84
CA ALA A 10 14.04 9.06 4.27
C ALA A 10 13.09 8.00 4.86
N VAL A 11 12.12 8.44 5.65
CA VAL A 11 11.06 7.59 6.21
C VAL A 11 10.25 6.95 5.07
N GLU A 12 9.78 7.75 4.12
CA GLU A 12 8.98 7.24 3.00
C GLU A 12 9.77 6.23 2.15
N ARG A 13 11.06 6.48 1.89
CA ARG A 13 11.93 5.50 1.20
C ARG A 13 12.06 4.19 1.97
N ALA A 14 12.14 4.24 3.29
CA ALA A 14 12.18 3.04 4.11
C ALA A 14 10.87 2.25 3.99
N ILE A 15 9.72 2.93 4.09
CA ILE A 15 8.39 2.33 3.96
C ILE A 15 8.21 1.66 2.60
N VAL A 16 8.58 2.37 1.53
CA VAL A 16 8.51 1.86 0.15
C VAL A 16 9.35 0.60 -0.02
N ARG A 17 10.60 0.60 0.47
CA ARG A 17 11.48 -0.58 0.39
C ARG A 17 10.91 -1.77 1.15
N THR A 18 10.33 -1.54 2.33
CA THR A 18 9.67 -2.61 3.09
C THR A 18 8.51 -3.20 2.28
N GLY A 19 7.68 -2.36 1.64
CA GLY A 19 6.60 -2.84 0.78
C GLY A 19 7.07 -3.61 -0.45
N GLU A 20 8.15 -3.16 -1.11
CA GLU A 20 8.76 -3.86 -2.23
C GLU A 20 9.35 -5.22 -1.81
N ALA A 21 9.92 -5.32 -0.61
CA ALA A 21 10.35 -6.58 -0.04
C ALA A 21 9.17 -7.51 0.26
N VAL A 22 8.05 -6.96 0.76
CA VAL A 22 6.82 -7.71 1.03
C VAL A 22 6.16 -8.23 -0.26
N ALA A 23 6.32 -7.55 -1.40
CA ALA A 23 5.80 -8.04 -2.68
C ALA A 23 6.36 -9.43 -3.06
N TRP A 24 7.60 -9.73 -2.68
CA TRP A 24 8.18 -11.07 -2.86
C TRP A 24 7.47 -12.15 -2.03
N LEU A 25 6.91 -11.78 -0.88
CA LEU A 25 6.12 -12.69 -0.05
C LEU A 25 4.88 -13.19 -0.79
N THR A 26 4.27 -12.37 -1.66
CA THR A 26 3.15 -12.79 -2.50
C THR A 26 3.56 -13.88 -3.49
N PHE A 27 4.74 -13.75 -4.11
CA PHE A 27 5.27 -14.79 -4.99
C PHE A 27 5.51 -16.11 -4.23
N VAL A 28 6.15 -16.03 -3.06
CA VAL A 28 6.37 -17.19 -2.19
C VAL A 28 5.03 -17.83 -1.80
N MET A 29 4.03 -17.03 -1.44
CA MET A 29 2.70 -17.50 -1.11
C MET A 29 2.07 -18.29 -2.26
N THR A 30 2.17 -17.79 -3.51
CA THR A 30 1.67 -18.50 -4.70
C THR A 30 2.36 -19.86 -4.86
N VAL A 31 3.68 -19.93 -4.73
CA VAL A 31 4.44 -21.19 -4.82
C VAL A 31 3.98 -22.19 -3.76
N VAL A 32 3.83 -21.74 -2.51
CA VAL A 32 3.35 -22.58 -1.40
C VAL A 32 1.91 -23.04 -1.65
N THR A 33 1.03 -22.18 -2.16
CA THR A 33 -0.34 -22.57 -2.53
C THR A 33 -0.37 -23.63 -3.62
N CYS A 34 0.47 -23.50 -4.67
CA CYS A 34 0.60 -24.52 -5.70
C CYS A 34 1.10 -25.85 -5.12
N LEU A 35 2.11 -25.81 -4.25
CA LEU A 35 2.61 -27.00 -3.56
C LEU A 35 1.51 -27.70 -2.75
N VAL A 36 0.75 -26.94 -1.96
CA VAL A 36 -0.38 -27.48 -1.19
C VAL A 36 -1.43 -28.11 -2.09
N ALA A 37 -1.74 -27.50 -3.23
CA ALA A 37 -2.69 -28.06 -4.19
C ALA A 37 -2.20 -29.40 -4.75
N VAL A 38 -0.92 -29.50 -5.15
CA VAL A 38 -0.33 -30.75 -5.65
C VAL A 38 -0.32 -31.83 -4.58
N MET A 39 0.07 -31.49 -3.34
CA MET A 39 0.08 -32.46 -2.24
C MET A 39 -1.33 -32.96 -1.92
N ARG A 40 -2.31 -32.05 -1.84
CA ARG A 40 -3.68 -32.37 -1.47
C ARG A 40 -4.40 -33.17 -2.55
N TYR A 41 -4.30 -32.76 -3.81
CA TYR A 41 -5.07 -33.35 -4.90
C TYR A 41 -4.29 -34.42 -5.66
N GLY A 42 -2.97 -34.31 -5.76
CA GLY A 42 -2.12 -35.28 -6.47
C GLY A 42 -1.59 -36.40 -5.59
N LEU A 43 -1.30 -36.13 -4.31
CA LEU A 43 -0.72 -37.11 -3.37
C LEU A 43 -1.67 -37.51 -2.24
N SER A 44 -2.86 -36.90 -2.17
CA SER A 44 -3.82 -37.08 -1.06
C SER A 44 -3.22 -36.83 0.33
N LEU A 45 -2.19 -35.98 0.41
CA LEU A 45 -1.53 -35.56 1.65
C LEU A 45 -2.01 -34.17 2.06
N GLY A 46 -2.41 -34.01 3.33
CA GLY A 46 -2.89 -32.74 3.88
C GLY A 46 -2.15 -32.36 5.15
N TRP A 47 -1.27 -31.36 5.06
CA TRP A 47 -0.64 -30.77 6.25
C TRP A 47 -1.34 -29.47 6.65
N ILE A 48 -1.74 -29.40 7.92
CA ILE A 48 -2.54 -28.29 8.47
C ILE A 48 -1.67 -27.04 8.64
N TRP A 49 -0.48 -27.18 9.25
CA TRP A 49 0.48 -26.07 9.40
C TRP A 49 0.81 -25.37 8.07
N LEU A 50 0.90 -26.12 6.95
CA LEU A 50 1.22 -25.56 5.64
C LEU A 50 0.05 -24.73 5.08
N GLN A 51 -1.19 -25.15 5.35
CA GLN A 51 -2.39 -24.39 4.99
C GLN A 51 -2.53 -23.12 5.83
N GLU A 52 -2.26 -23.20 7.13
CA GLU A 52 -2.24 -22.01 8.00
C GLU A 52 -1.19 -21.00 7.57
N THR A 53 -0.01 -21.48 7.15
CA THR A 53 1.07 -20.61 6.65
C THR A 53 0.60 -19.75 5.48
N ILE A 54 -0.24 -20.27 4.57
CA ILE A 54 -0.81 -19.50 3.46
C ILE A 54 -1.65 -18.34 3.98
N THR A 55 -2.58 -18.62 4.90
CA THR A 55 -3.43 -17.59 5.52
C THR A 55 -2.58 -16.53 6.24
N TRP A 56 -1.47 -16.93 6.87
CA TRP A 56 -0.63 -16.01 7.64
C TRP A 56 0.26 -15.16 6.73
N MET A 57 0.80 -15.74 5.65
CA MET A 57 1.47 -14.98 4.60
C MET A 57 0.51 -13.95 3.98
N HIS A 58 -0.74 -14.34 3.71
CA HIS A 58 -1.75 -13.42 3.20
C HIS A 58 -1.99 -12.26 4.18
N ALA A 59 -2.22 -12.55 5.47
CA ALA A 59 -2.43 -11.54 6.49
C ALA A 59 -1.22 -10.59 6.61
N ALA A 60 0.00 -11.13 6.57
CA ALA A 60 1.22 -10.33 6.60
C ALA A 60 1.35 -9.39 5.38
N VAL A 61 1.06 -9.89 4.18
CA VAL A 61 1.03 -9.07 2.95
C VAL A 61 0.01 -7.94 3.11
N PHE A 62 -1.21 -8.25 3.56
CA PHE A 62 -2.27 -7.26 3.69
C PHE A 62 -1.93 -6.14 4.69
N LEU A 63 -1.42 -6.53 5.87
CA LEU A 63 -1.03 -5.59 6.93
C LEU A 63 0.10 -4.66 6.47
N LEU A 64 1.16 -5.22 5.89
CA LEU A 64 2.32 -4.43 5.48
C LEU A 64 2.11 -3.64 4.18
N ALA A 65 1.22 -4.11 3.29
CA ALA A 65 0.87 -3.40 2.06
C ALA A 65 0.15 -2.07 2.33
N ALA A 66 -0.59 -1.95 3.45
CA ALA A 66 -1.34 -0.73 3.78
C ALA A 66 -0.43 0.52 3.89
N GLY A 67 0.73 0.38 4.53
CA GLY A 67 1.70 1.46 4.62
C GLY A 67 2.34 1.82 3.28
N TYR A 68 2.60 0.81 2.45
CA TYR A 68 3.19 0.96 1.12
C TYR A 68 2.23 1.67 0.15
N THR A 69 0.97 1.27 0.09
CA THR A 69 -0.04 1.88 -0.79
C THR A 69 -0.33 3.33 -0.38
N LEU A 70 -0.31 3.62 0.93
CA LEU A 70 -0.41 4.97 1.46
C LEU A 70 0.80 5.84 1.05
N ALA A 71 2.02 5.29 1.11
CA ALA A 71 3.23 5.99 0.69
C ALA A 71 3.30 6.25 -0.82
N ARG A 72 2.75 5.34 -1.63
CA ARG A 72 2.65 5.49 -3.10
C ARG A 72 1.44 6.27 -3.56
N ASP A 73 0.57 6.67 -2.63
CA ASP A 73 -0.66 7.42 -2.93
C ASP A 73 -1.61 6.63 -3.87
N GLU A 74 -1.51 5.30 -3.82
CA GLU A 74 -2.26 4.32 -4.64
C GLU A 74 -3.48 3.76 -3.89
N HIS A 75 -3.82 4.34 -2.75
CA HIS A 75 -5.05 4.01 -2.04
C HIS A 75 -6.27 4.54 -2.81
N VAL A 76 -7.40 3.85 -2.69
CA VAL A 76 -8.65 4.27 -3.34
C VAL A 76 -9.12 5.58 -2.72
N ARG A 77 -8.92 6.68 -3.43
CA ARG A 77 -9.46 8.00 -3.10
C ARG A 77 -10.73 8.26 -3.89
N VAL A 78 -11.66 8.99 -3.27
CA VAL A 78 -12.84 9.52 -3.96
C VAL A 78 -12.37 10.71 -4.80
N ASP A 79 -11.87 10.41 -6.00
CA ASP A 79 -11.01 11.29 -6.80
C ASP A 79 -11.74 12.33 -7.66
N ILE A 80 -13.07 12.39 -7.62
CA ILE A 80 -13.85 13.26 -8.53
C ILE A 80 -13.64 14.74 -8.15
N PHE A 81 -13.82 15.08 -6.88
CA PHE A 81 -13.68 16.47 -6.43
C PHE A 81 -12.23 16.89 -6.22
N TYR A 82 -11.33 15.96 -5.87
CA TYR A 82 -9.95 16.25 -5.54
C TYR A 82 -9.14 16.74 -6.76
N ARG A 83 -9.41 16.17 -7.95
CA ARG A 83 -8.68 16.49 -9.19
C ARG A 83 -8.92 17.92 -9.71
N GLU A 84 -10.08 18.49 -9.41
CA GLU A 84 -10.44 19.85 -9.84
C GLU A 84 -10.00 20.94 -8.84
N MET A 85 -9.47 20.54 -7.67
CA MET A 85 -9.03 21.48 -6.64
C MET A 85 -7.67 22.10 -6.95
N SER A 86 -7.48 23.34 -6.53
CA SER A 86 -6.16 23.99 -6.55
C SER A 86 -5.19 23.29 -5.58
N PRO A 87 -3.86 23.36 -5.81
CA PRO A 87 -2.87 22.71 -4.95
C PRO A 87 -3.00 23.07 -3.46
N LYS A 88 -3.36 24.33 -3.15
CA LYS A 88 -3.60 24.77 -1.78
C LYS A 88 -4.82 24.09 -1.14
N ARG A 89 -5.91 23.91 -1.90
CA ARG A 89 -7.11 23.21 -1.40
C ARG A 89 -6.84 21.72 -1.19
N GLN A 90 -6.10 21.10 -2.10
CA GLN A 90 -5.64 19.71 -1.94
C GLN A 90 -4.80 19.53 -0.67
N ALA A 91 -3.85 20.44 -0.41
CA ALA A 91 -3.04 20.42 0.81
C ALA A 91 -3.89 20.57 2.09
N VAL A 92 -4.91 21.43 2.09
CA VAL A 92 -5.83 21.54 3.25
C VAL A 92 -6.62 20.25 3.47
N VAL A 93 -7.15 19.63 2.41
CA VAL A 93 -7.90 18.37 2.51
C VAL A 93 -7.01 17.22 2.98
N ASN A 94 -5.78 17.12 2.46
CA ASN A 94 -4.82 16.11 2.92
C ASN A 94 -4.45 16.33 4.37
N LEU A 95 -4.19 17.57 4.78
CA LEU A 95 -3.84 17.88 6.16
C LEU A 95 -4.98 17.58 7.13
N SER A 96 -6.22 18.00 6.81
CA SER A 96 -7.38 17.76 7.66
C SER A 96 -7.76 16.28 7.70
N GLY A 97 -7.75 15.60 6.54
CA GLY A 97 -7.98 14.18 6.42
C GLY A 97 -6.97 13.37 7.24
N CYS A 98 -5.70 13.76 7.14
CA CYS A 98 -4.62 13.12 7.85
C CYS A 98 -4.71 13.37 9.37
N ALA A 99 -4.96 14.61 9.80
CA ALA A 99 -5.02 14.97 11.21
C ALA A 99 -6.26 14.44 11.94
N LEU A 100 -7.43 14.43 11.29
CA LEU A 100 -8.70 14.06 11.92
C LEU A 100 -9.04 12.58 11.80
N PHE A 101 -8.59 11.91 10.74
CA PHE A 101 -8.95 10.51 10.49
C PHE A 101 -7.73 9.60 10.54
N LEU A 102 -6.72 9.86 9.70
CA LEU A 102 -5.61 8.91 9.53
C LEU A 102 -4.76 8.77 10.80
N LEU A 103 -4.31 9.89 11.38
CA LEU A 103 -3.48 9.91 12.59
C LEU A 103 -4.18 9.28 13.80
N PRO A 104 -5.42 9.68 14.15
CA PRO A 104 -6.12 9.08 15.29
C PRO A 104 -6.38 7.59 15.09
N LEU A 105 -6.75 7.18 13.86
CA LEU A 105 -6.99 5.78 13.53
C LEU A 105 -5.71 4.95 13.60
N SER A 106 -4.63 5.41 12.99
CA SER A 106 -3.36 4.68 12.94
C SER A 106 -2.67 4.62 14.31
N ALA A 107 -2.75 5.71 15.09
CA ALA A 107 -2.24 5.75 16.45
C ALA A 107 -3.09 4.87 17.38
N GLY A 108 -4.42 4.88 17.21
CA GLY A 108 -5.32 3.98 17.93
C GLY A 108 -5.02 2.50 17.64
N LEU A 109 -4.78 2.14 16.38
CA LEU A 109 -4.34 0.80 15.99
C LEU A 109 -3.00 0.44 16.64
N LEU A 110 -2.02 1.36 16.59
CA LEU A 110 -0.70 1.15 17.20
C LEU A 110 -0.84 0.89 18.70
N LEU A 111 -1.44 1.81 19.45
CA LEU A 111 -1.52 1.74 20.90
C LEU A 111 -2.43 0.60 21.38
N GLY A 112 -3.61 0.46 20.77
CA GLY A 112 -4.59 -0.56 21.14
C GLY A 112 -4.13 -1.99 20.83
N SER A 113 -3.21 -2.18 19.88
CA SER A 113 -2.66 -3.51 19.58
C SER A 113 -1.51 -3.93 20.50
N LEU A 114 -0.89 -3.02 21.27
CA LEU A 114 0.27 -3.36 22.11
C LEU A 114 -0.07 -4.39 23.19
N GLU A 115 -1.14 -4.17 23.95
CA GLU A 115 -1.56 -5.12 25.00
C GLU A 115 -1.94 -6.48 24.43
N TYR A 116 -2.62 -6.47 23.27
CA TYR A 116 -3.02 -7.68 22.56
C TYR A 116 -1.80 -8.51 22.13
N VAL A 117 -0.78 -7.85 21.56
CA VAL A 117 0.47 -8.49 21.16
C VAL A 117 1.23 -8.98 22.38
N GLN A 118 1.40 -8.14 23.40
CA GLN A 118 2.12 -8.49 24.63
C GLN A 118 1.53 -9.74 25.28
N THR A 119 0.19 -9.80 25.39
CA THR A 119 -0.50 -10.96 25.94
C THR A 119 -0.21 -12.22 25.12
N SER A 120 -0.22 -12.13 23.79
CA SER A 120 0.09 -13.27 22.90
C SER A 120 1.50 -13.84 23.13
N TRP A 121 2.50 -12.96 23.32
CA TRP A 121 3.87 -13.40 23.60
C TRP A 121 4.01 -14.01 25.00
N LEU A 122 3.34 -13.43 26.01
CA LEU A 122 3.38 -13.92 27.39
C LEU A 122 2.79 -15.32 27.52
N ILE A 123 1.69 -15.61 26.81
CA ILE A 123 1.05 -16.93 26.86
C ILE A 123 1.69 -17.94 25.90
N GLN A 124 2.74 -17.55 25.16
CA GLN A 124 3.38 -18.33 24.10
C GLN A 124 2.35 -18.96 23.15
N GLU A 125 1.54 -18.11 22.53
CA GLU A 125 0.40 -18.56 21.75
C GLU A 125 0.80 -19.49 20.59
N SER A 126 0.05 -20.57 20.45
CA SER A 126 0.17 -21.59 19.41
C SER A 126 -1.15 -21.72 18.64
N SER A 127 -1.13 -22.29 17.44
CA SER A 127 -2.37 -22.54 16.70
C SER A 127 -3.34 -23.39 17.50
N ARG A 128 -4.64 -23.09 17.34
CA ARG A 128 -5.76 -23.82 17.94
C ARG A 128 -6.07 -25.11 17.20
N GLU A 129 -5.57 -25.25 15.97
CA GLU A 129 -5.78 -26.44 15.16
C GLU A 129 -4.75 -27.54 15.50
N ALA A 130 -5.22 -28.79 15.56
CA ALA A 130 -4.35 -29.93 15.79
C ALA A 130 -3.36 -30.10 14.62
N GLY A 131 -2.06 -29.96 14.89
CA GLY A 131 -1.03 -29.98 13.85
C GLY A 131 -0.86 -28.65 13.08
N GLY A 132 -1.40 -27.55 13.63
CA GLY A 132 -1.16 -26.19 13.17
C GLY A 132 0.21 -25.65 13.56
N LEU A 133 0.47 -24.40 13.20
CA LEU A 133 1.73 -23.71 13.47
C LEU A 133 1.93 -23.48 14.98
N VAL A 134 3.07 -23.92 15.47
CA VAL A 134 3.45 -23.82 16.88
C VAL A 134 3.97 -22.41 17.19
N TYR A 135 4.07 -22.04 18.47
CA TYR A 135 4.81 -20.86 18.90
C TYR A 135 6.20 -20.80 18.22
N PRO A 136 6.66 -19.64 17.69
CA PRO A 136 6.17 -18.27 17.93
C PRO A 136 5.33 -17.66 16.80
N PHE A 137 4.96 -18.45 15.79
CA PHE A 137 4.43 -17.90 14.55
C PHE A 137 3.09 -17.12 14.70
N PRO A 138 2.10 -17.52 15.52
CA PRO A 138 0.90 -16.70 15.75
C PRO A 138 1.23 -15.34 16.41
N SER A 139 2.11 -15.35 17.40
CA SER A 139 2.53 -14.12 18.10
C SER A 139 3.28 -13.18 17.16
N LEU A 140 4.13 -13.71 16.28
CA LEU A 140 4.79 -12.94 15.22
C LEU A 140 3.77 -12.28 14.28
N LEU A 141 2.74 -13.00 13.84
CA LEU A 141 1.71 -12.40 13.00
C LEU A 141 1.01 -11.23 13.71
N LYS A 142 0.69 -11.39 15.00
CA LYS A 142 0.05 -10.32 15.78
C LYS A 142 0.97 -9.10 15.94
N THR A 143 2.29 -9.27 16.04
CA THR A 143 3.22 -8.12 16.05
C THR A 143 3.13 -7.25 14.82
N LEU A 144 2.64 -7.77 13.70
CA LEU A 144 2.45 -6.95 12.50
C LEU A 144 1.35 -5.89 12.68
N LEU A 145 0.45 -6.03 13.66
CA LEU A 145 -0.57 -5.02 13.97
C LEU A 145 0.05 -3.70 14.46
N PRO A 146 0.86 -3.66 15.54
CA PRO A 146 1.51 -2.42 15.96
C PRO A 146 2.54 -1.94 14.93
N VAL A 147 3.22 -2.85 14.22
CA VAL A 147 4.13 -2.45 13.12
C VAL A 147 3.37 -1.70 12.03
N THR A 148 2.21 -2.18 11.62
CA THR A 148 1.35 -1.51 10.62
C THR A 148 0.88 -0.17 11.14
N GLY A 149 0.39 -0.10 12.38
CA GLY A 149 -0.01 1.15 13.02
C GLY A 149 1.13 2.17 13.08
N ALA A 150 2.35 1.73 13.41
CA ALA A 150 3.54 2.58 13.42
C ALA A 150 3.90 3.09 12.02
N ILE A 151 3.94 2.22 11.01
CA ILE A 151 4.23 2.59 9.62
C ILE A 151 3.20 3.61 9.11
N MET A 152 1.90 3.36 9.32
CA MET A 152 0.84 4.26 8.90
C MET A 152 0.90 5.60 9.63
N THR A 153 1.20 5.60 10.92
CA THR A 153 1.36 6.84 11.72
C THR A 153 2.56 7.65 11.22
N LEU A 154 3.69 7.00 10.93
CA LEU A 154 4.86 7.67 10.36
C LEU A 154 4.55 8.26 8.97
N GLN A 155 3.85 7.50 8.11
CA GLN A 155 3.46 8.01 6.79
C GLN A 155 2.45 9.17 6.90
N ALA A 156 1.54 9.12 7.85
CA ALA A 156 0.61 10.21 8.14
C ALA A 156 1.36 11.50 8.53
N LEU A 157 2.38 11.39 9.39
CA LEU A 157 3.23 12.54 9.75
C LEU A 157 3.98 13.10 8.52
N VAL A 158 4.46 12.23 7.62
CA VAL A 158 5.07 12.64 6.35
C VAL A 158 4.08 13.46 5.50
N ILE A 159 2.84 12.97 5.35
CA ILE A 159 1.78 13.67 4.61
C ILE A 159 1.45 15.03 5.24
N CYS A 160 1.34 15.10 6.58
CA CYS A 160 1.11 16.34 7.31
C CYS A 160 2.24 17.36 7.07
N THR A 161 3.50 16.94 7.22
CA THR A 161 4.65 17.85 7.05
C THR A 161 4.75 18.40 5.62
N ARG A 162 4.45 17.57 4.61
CA ARG A 162 4.40 18.02 3.20
C ARG A 162 3.23 18.96 2.94
N SER A 163 2.04 18.63 3.41
CA SER A 163 0.86 19.49 3.25
C SER A 163 1.07 20.87 3.88
N VAL A 164 1.71 20.93 5.06
CA VAL A 164 2.09 22.21 5.69
C VAL A 164 3.11 22.96 4.84
N ALA A 165 4.13 22.28 4.30
CA ALA A 165 5.12 22.91 3.43
C ALA A 165 4.49 23.50 2.15
N GLU A 166 3.52 22.80 1.55
CA GLU A 166 2.78 23.28 0.38
C GLU A 166 1.93 24.52 0.70
N LEU A 167 1.29 24.55 1.87
CA LEU A 167 0.54 25.74 2.34
C LEU A 167 1.46 26.95 2.58
N LEU A 168 2.70 26.70 2.99
CA LEU A 168 3.75 27.71 3.17
C LEU A 168 4.42 28.14 1.85
N GLY A 169 3.98 27.62 0.70
CA GLY A 169 4.46 28.02 -0.62
C GLY A 169 5.66 27.23 -1.14
N ALA A 170 6.01 26.10 -0.53
CA ALA A 170 6.94 25.15 -1.14
C ALA A 170 6.33 24.58 -2.44
N PRO A 171 7.15 24.28 -3.47
CA PRO A 171 6.65 23.65 -4.69
C PRO A 171 5.92 22.35 -4.34
N ALA A 172 4.69 22.21 -4.84
CA ALA A 172 3.88 21.01 -4.64
C ALA A 172 4.70 19.78 -5.03
N HIS A 173 4.73 18.78 -4.16
CA HIS A 173 5.26 17.49 -4.58
C HIS A 173 4.30 17.02 -5.66
N ALA A 174 4.77 16.91 -6.90
CA ALA A 174 3.95 16.45 -8.00
C ALA A 174 3.40 15.07 -7.62
N ALA A 175 2.13 15.03 -7.23
CA ALA A 175 1.39 13.79 -7.06
C ALA A 175 1.67 12.95 -8.30
N ALA A 176 2.09 11.69 -8.10
CA ALA A 176 2.46 10.81 -9.18
C ALA A 176 1.38 10.88 -10.28
N PRO A 177 1.75 11.06 -11.56
CA PRO A 177 0.79 11.31 -12.62
C PRO A 177 -0.23 10.19 -12.60
N SER A 178 -1.49 10.54 -12.31
CA SER A 178 -2.60 9.61 -12.29
C SER A 178 -2.55 8.70 -13.53
N PRO A 179 -2.77 7.38 -13.40
CA PRO A 179 -2.67 6.43 -14.51
C PRO A 179 -3.55 6.81 -15.74
N GLY A 180 -4.59 7.61 -15.53
CA GLY A 180 -5.48 8.14 -16.57
C GLY A 180 -4.88 9.22 -17.47
N ALA A 181 -3.82 9.92 -17.05
CA ALA A 181 -3.21 10.99 -17.87
C ALA A 181 -2.40 10.45 -19.07
N LYS A 182 -1.96 9.19 -19.01
CA LYS A 182 -1.31 8.52 -20.15
C LYS A 182 -2.32 8.01 -21.17
N ALA A 183 -3.52 7.60 -20.75
CA ALA A 183 -4.54 7.06 -21.63
C ALA A 183 -5.15 8.13 -22.57
N SER A 184 -5.35 9.37 -22.10
CA SER A 184 -5.88 10.44 -22.97
C SER A 184 -4.88 10.93 -24.02
N ARG A 185 -3.57 10.94 -23.70
CA ARG A 185 -2.51 11.28 -24.67
C ARG A 185 -2.36 10.26 -25.80
N LEU A 186 -2.64 8.98 -25.52
CA LEU A 186 -2.61 7.92 -26.54
C LEU A 186 -3.85 7.93 -27.44
N ARG A 187 -4.95 8.56 -27.01
CA ARG A 187 -6.17 8.71 -27.81
C ARG A 187 -6.11 9.92 -28.73
N GLY A 188 -5.59 11.06 -28.26
CA GLY A 188 -5.45 12.29 -29.06
C GLY A 188 -4.46 12.21 -30.22
N GLY A 189 -3.60 11.18 -30.26
CA GLY A 189 -2.67 10.93 -31.38
C GLY A 189 -3.20 9.99 -32.47
N ARG A 190 -4.32 9.30 -32.25
CA ARG A 190 -4.90 8.38 -33.25
C ARG A 190 -5.96 9.01 -34.14
N ASP A 191 -6.50 10.15 -33.74
CA ASP A 191 -7.54 10.87 -34.49
C ASP A 191 -6.95 11.85 -35.54
N ALA A 192 -5.62 11.96 -35.61
CA ALA A 192 -4.91 12.64 -36.69
C ALA A 192 -4.77 11.69 -37.89
N LEU A 193 -5.89 11.36 -38.53
CA LEU A 193 -5.86 10.75 -39.87
C LEU A 193 -5.25 11.80 -40.83
N PRO A 194 -4.23 11.47 -41.63
CA PRO A 194 -3.76 12.40 -42.65
C PRO A 194 -4.93 12.75 -43.58
N PRO A 195 -5.11 14.03 -43.96
CA PRO A 195 -6.14 14.39 -44.93
C PRO A 195 -5.90 13.57 -46.21
N GLY A 196 -6.92 12.80 -46.59
CA GLY A 196 -6.88 11.97 -47.78
C GLY A 196 -6.49 12.81 -48.99
N GLU A 197 -5.47 12.33 -49.71
CA GLU A 197 -5.14 12.76 -51.06
C GLU A 197 -6.33 12.41 -51.97
N ASP A 198 -7.30 13.30 -52.04
CA ASP A 198 -8.20 13.42 -53.18
C ASP A 198 -7.67 14.55 -54.07
N GLN A 199 -7.75 14.32 -55.38
CA GLN A 199 -7.32 15.17 -56.50
C GLN A 199 -5.86 15.06 -56.94
N ARG A 200 -5.58 14.03 -57.77
CA ARG A 200 -4.88 14.17 -59.05
C ARG A 200 -5.14 12.94 -59.93
N GLY A 201 -5.99 13.11 -60.92
CA GLY A 201 -6.30 12.05 -61.89
C GLY A 201 -7.29 12.49 -62.97
N GLY A 202 -7.08 13.66 -63.58
CA GLY A 202 -7.71 14.01 -64.85
C GLY A 202 -6.72 13.79 -65.99
N GLY A 203 -7.14 13.04 -67.02
CA GLY A 203 -6.52 13.07 -68.35
C GLY A 203 -6.15 11.71 -68.94
N ALA A 204 -7.10 11.07 -69.62
CA ALA A 204 -7.02 10.59 -71.01
C ALA A 204 -8.33 9.89 -71.39
#